data_AF-A0A0P7XRE3-F1
#
_entry.id   AF-A0A0P7XRE3-F1
#
_cell.length_a   1.000
_cell.length_b   1.000
_cell.length_c   1.000
_cell.angle_alpha   90.00
_cell.angle_beta   90.00
_cell.angle_gamma   90.00
#
_symmetry.space_group_name_H-M   'P 1'
#
loop_
_entity.id
_entity.type
_entity.pdbx_description
1 polymer ?
#
loop_
_entity_poly.entity_id
_entity_poly.type
_entity_poly.pdbx_seq_one_letter_code
_entity_poly.pdbx_strand_id
1 'polypeptide(L)'
;FMVKAEYDNGVMMFTSGGYPNGIRYEGTEGWIWVSRGNYQASSSDPVAKNNNSKALDASDPKILASQISENEIRFTRSDEHHGNWLDAIQGKAELLSPVEIGHRACSVCLISHIAMKMGRKLAWDPVKEEFINDPEANSHLSRPQRRPWGTDYVNA
;
A
#
# COMPACT_ATOMS: atom_id res chain seq x y z
N PHE A 1 7.01 -15.34 -0.53
CA PHE A 1 8.11 -14.36 -0.72
C PHE A 1 8.24 -13.51 0.53
N MET A 2 9.37 -12.80 0.69
CA MET A 2 9.59 -11.85 1.77
C MET A 2 10.31 -10.62 1.18
N VAL A 3 9.79 -9.43 1.43
CA VAL A 3 10.39 -8.16 1.01
C VAL A 3 10.51 -7.24 2.22
N LYS A 4 11.62 -6.50 2.29
CA LYS A 4 11.91 -5.48 3.28
C LYS A 4 12.13 -4.16 2.55
N ALA A 5 11.36 -3.13 2.89
CA ALA A 5 11.54 -1.77 2.42
C ALA A 5 11.88 -0.85 3.59
N GLU A 6 12.88 0.02 3.39
CA GLU A 6 13.34 1.01 4.34
C GLU A 6 12.99 2.39 3.77
N TYR A 7 12.23 3.17 4.53
CA TYR A 7 11.82 4.52 4.15
C TYR A 7 12.81 5.55 4.72
N ASP A 8 12.85 6.74 4.12
CA ASP A 8 13.77 7.82 4.50
C ASP A 8 13.62 8.26 5.97
N ASN A 9 12.41 8.14 6.52
CA ASN A 9 12.12 8.42 7.92
C ASN A 9 12.46 7.25 8.88
N GLY A 10 13.15 6.21 8.41
CA GLY A 10 13.52 5.04 9.21
C GLY A 10 12.42 4.00 9.41
N VAL A 11 11.22 4.21 8.84
CA VAL A 11 10.14 3.21 8.89
C VAL A 11 10.55 1.98 8.09
N MET A 12 10.33 0.81 8.70
CA MET A 12 10.59 -0.49 8.10
C MET A 12 9.26 -1.15 7.72
N MET A 13 9.11 -1.47 6.44
CA MET A 13 7.95 -2.23 5.95
C MET A 13 8.39 -3.64 5.57
N PHE A 14 7.64 -4.63 6.06
CA PHE A 14 7.84 -6.03 5.75
C PHE A 14 6.61 -6.59 5.04
N THR A 15 6.80 -7.25 3.90
CA THR A 15 5.71 -7.83 3.11
C THR A 15 6.03 -9.28 2.80
N SER A 16 5.13 -10.18 3.19
CA SER A 16 5.30 -11.62 2.96
C SER A 16 3.97 -12.32 2.85
N GLY A 17 3.89 -13.29 1.93
CA GLY A 17 2.79 -14.25 1.89
C GLY A 17 2.80 -15.26 3.03
N GLY A 18 3.84 -15.26 3.88
CA GLY A 18 3.90 -16.08 5.10
C GLY A 18 3.26 -15.42 6.32
N TYR A 19 2.86 -14.14 6.23
CA TYR A 19 2.13 -13.46 7.31
C TYR A 19 0.62 -13.68 7.20
N PRO A 20 -0.13 -13.61 8.32
CA PRO A 20 -1.58 -13.56 8.28
C PRO A 20 -2.07 -12.37 7.46
N ASN A 21 -3.29 -12.46 6.92
CA ASN A 21 -3.89 -11.36 6.17
C ASN A 21 -4.18 -10.17 7.10
N GLY A 22 -3.47 -9.07 6.88
CA GLY A 22 -3.61 -7.83 7.63
C GLY A 22 -2.35 -7.00 7.57
N ILE A 23 -2.38 -5.85 8.22
CA ILE A 23 -1.25 -4.95 8.40
C ILE A 23 -1.02 -4.76 9.90
N ARG A 24 0.21 -5.00 10.35
CA ARG A 24 0.65 -4.65 11.69
C ARG A 24 1.40 -3.33 11.65
N TYR A 25 1.03 -2.41 12.52
CA TYR A 25 1.80 -1.20 12.79
C TYR A 25 2.43 -1.37 14.17
N GLU A 26 3.74 -1.14 14.27
CA GLU A 26 4.50 -1.26 15.52
C GLU A 26 5.15 0.09 15.83
N GLY A 27 4.94 0.57 17.06
CA GLY A 27 5.50 1.81 17.58
C GLY A 27 6.10 1.61 18.98
N THR A 28 6.55 2.70 19.59
CA THR A 28 7.22 2.67 20.90
C THR A 28 6.34 2.21 22.06
N GLU A 29 5.02 2.32 21.91
CA GLU A 29 4.04 1.98 22.94
C GLU A 29 3.35 0.63 22.71
N GLY A 30 3.68 -0.06 21.61
CA GLY A 30 3.08 -1.34 21.28
C GLY A 30 2.78 -1.50 19.80
N TRP A 31 1.79 -2.32 19.50
CA TRP A 31 1.36 -2.58 18.12
C TRP A 31 -0.15 -2.60 17.98
N ILE A 32 -0.60 -2.26 16.77
CA ILE A 32 -1.97 -2.51 16.31
C ILE A 32 -1.95 -3.46 15.11
N TRP A 33 -2.93 -4.36 15.05
CA TRP A 33 -3.15 -5.28 13.95
C TRP A 33 -4.49 -4.95 13.29
N VAL A 34 -4.45 -4.60 12.01
CA VAL A 34 -5.63 -4.27 11.22
C VAL A 34 -5.83 -5.36 10.18
N SER A 35 -6.99 -5.99 10.17
CA SER A 35 -7.36 -7.01 9.19
C SER A 35 -8.77 -6.78 8.69
N ARG A 36 -9.17 -7.57 7.68
CA ARG A 36 -10.56 -7.61 7.22
C ARG A 36 -11.49 -8.38 8.16
N GLY A 37 -10.98 -8.92 9.26
CA GLY A 37 -11.75 -9.75 10.18
C GLY A 37 -12.33 -10.98 9.47
N ASN A 38 -13.66 -11.03 9.36
CA ASN A 38 -14.42 -12.07 8.67
C ASN A 38 -14.99 -11.63 7.31
N TYR A 39 -14.68 -10.42 6.84
CA TYR A 39 -15.16 -9.91 5.56
C TYR A 39 -14.57 -10.68 4.38
N GLN A 40 -15.44 -11.07 3.44
CA GLN A 40 -15.10 -11.67 2.15
C GLN A 40 -15.58 -10.74 1.03
N ALA A 41 -14.67 -10.34 0.14
CA ALA A 41 -15.02 -9.64 -1.10
C ALA A 41 -15.56 -10.60 -2.16
N SER A 42 -15.06 -11.84 -2.17
CA SER A 42 -15.51 -12.91 -3.05
C SER A 42 -15.66 -14.23 -2.31
N SER A 43 -16.41 -15.18 -2.87
CA SER A 43 -16.56 -16.53 -2.31
C SER A 43 -15.25 -17.32 -2.28
N SER A 44 -14.26 -16.92 -3.08
CA SER A 44 -12.92 -17.52 -3.13
C SER A 44 -11.93 -16.87 -2.17
N ASP A 45 -12.32 -15.83 -1.43
CA ASP A 45 -11.39 -15.13 -0.54
C ASP A 45 -10.93 -16.08 0.58
N PRO A 46 -9.60 -16.22 0.79
CA PRO A 46 -9.04 -17.08 1.81
C PRO A 46 -9.20 -16.40 3.19
N VAL A 47 -10.42 -16.39 3.71
CA VAL A 47 -10.69 -15.93 5.08
C VAL A 47 -10.60 -17.14 5.99
N ALA A 48 -9.65 -17.10 6.93
CA ALA A 48 -9.60 -18.08 8.00
C ALA A 48 -10.93 -18.02 8.76
N LYS A 49 -11.76 -19.07 8.65
CA LYS A 49 -13.06 -19.21 9.33
C LYS A 49 -12.92 -19.42 10.85
N ASN A 50 -11.96 -18.76 11.47
CA ASN A 50 -11.83 -18.78 12.91
C ASN A 50 -12.76 -17.71 13.47
N ASN A 51 -13.67 -18.09 14.35
CA ASN A 51 -14.69 -17.21 14.96
C ASN A 51 -14.10 -16.06 15.82
N ASN A 52 -12.78 -15.85 15.79
CA ASN A 52 -12.02 -14.91 16.61
C ASN A 52 -11.10 -13.98 15.79
N SER A 53 -11.28 -13.84 14.47
CA SER A 53 -10.52 -12.85 13.70
C SER A 53 -11.04 -11.43 13.96
N LYS A 54 -10.54 -10.80 15.02
CA LYS A 54 -10.80 -9.37 15.25
C LYS A 54 -10.28 -8.57 14.06
N ALA A 55 -11.14 -7.70 13.50
CA ALA A 55 -10.73 -6.77 12.45
C ALA A 55 -9.68 -5.76 12.94
N LEU A 56 -9.69 -5.46 14.25
CA LEU A 56 -8.73 -4.59 14.91
C LEU A 56 -8.31 -5.20 16.26
N ASP A 57 -7.00 -5.32 16.48
CA ASP A 57 -6.42 -5.82 17.73
C ASP A 57 -5.17 -5.02 18.10
N ALA A 58 -4.73 -5.10 19.35
CA ALA A 58 -3.55 -4.38 19.81
C ALA A 58 -2.81 -5.13 20.93
N SER A 59 -1.54 -4.76 21.15
CA SER A 59 -0.74 -5.28 22.27
C SER A 59 -1.29 -4.92 23.65
N ASP A 60 -1.86 -3.73 23.77
CA ASP A 60 -2.53 -3.22 24.98
C ASP A 60 -3.92 -2.70 24.58
N PRO A 61 -5.01 -3.21 25.18
CA PRO A 61 -6.37 -2.70 24.92
C PRO A 61 -6.53 -1.18 25.08
N LYS A 62 -5.69 -0.51 25.88
CA LYS A 62 -5.71 0.95 26.04
C LYS A 62 -5.39 1.69 24.75
N ILE A 63 -4.58 1.12 23.85
CA ILE A 63 -4.28 1.70 22.54
C ILE A 63 -5.57 1.85 21.72
N LEU A 64 -6.44 0.84 21.78
CA LEU A 64 -7.74 0.86 21.10
C LEU A 64 -8.75 1.83 21.72
N ALA A 65 -8.57 2.16 23.00
CA ALA A 65 -9.38 3.12 23.73
C ALA A 65 -8.87 4.58 23.60
N SER A 66 -7.75 4.79 22.89
CA SER A 66 -7.22 6.13 22.66
C SER A 66 -8.21 6.99 21.88
N GLN A 67 -8.28 8.27 22.24
CA GLN A 67 -9.11 9.26 21.55
C GLN A 67 -8.21 10.20 20.77
N ILE A 68 -8.44 10.30 19.46
CA ILE A 68 -7.68 11.20 18.60
C ILE A 68 -8.11 12.64 18.91
N SER A 69 -7.19 13.42 19.46
CA SER A 69 -7.34 14.84 19.82
C SER A 69 -7.40 15.75 18.59
N GLU A 70 -7.72 17.03 18.80
CA GLU A 70 -7.86 18.02 17.71
C GLU A 70 -6.57 18.32 16.95
N ASN A 71 -5.43 18.16 17.62
CA ASN A 71 -4.11 18.43 17.04
C ASN A 71 -3.46 17.17 16.45
N GLU A 72 -4.15 16.03 16.49
CA GLU A 72 -3.67 14.79 15.89
C GLU A 72 -4.22 14.58 14.48
N ILE A 73 -3.54 13.74 13.71
CA ILE A 73 -3.92 13.43 12.33
C ILE A 73 -5.30 12.77 12.33
N ARG A 74 -6.24 13.39 11.62
CA ARG A 74 -7.58 12.86 11.38
C ARG A 74 -7.78 12.66 9.89
N PHE A 75 -7.83 11.40 9.49
CA PHE A 75 -8.19 11.06 8.12
C PHE A 75 -9.65 11.39 7.86
N THR A 76 -9.95 11.90 6.68
CA THR A 76 -11.32 12.10 6.22
C THR A 76 -12.05 10.77 6.22
N ARG A 77 -13.17 10.73 6.96
CA ARG A 77 -14.03 9.55 6.97
C ARG A 77 -14.85 9.52 5.68
N SER A 78 -14.78 8.40 4.97
CA SER A 78 -15.60 8.12 3.81
C SER A 78 -16.32 6.81 4.01
N ASP A 79 -17.64 6.84 3.97
CA ASP A 79 -18.46 5.63 4.08
C ASP A 79 -18.64 4.94 2.72
N GLU A 80 -18.40 5.64 1.60
CA GLU A 80 -18.49 5.09 0.23
C GLU A 80 -17.50 5.77 -0.74
N HIS A 81 -16.59 4.99 -1.33
CA HIS A 81 -15.54 5.51 -2.22
C HIS A 81 -16.09 6.09 -3.53
N HIS A 82 -17.15 5.51 -4.11
CA HIS A 82 -17.76 6.06 -5.32
C HIS A 82 -18.46 7.40 -5.05
N GLY A 83 -19.06 7.54 -3.86
CA GLY A 83 -19.67 8.77 -3.40
C GLY A 83 -18.64 9.90 -3.30
N ASN A 84 -17.51 9.64 -2.63
CA ASN A 84 -16.41 10.61 -2.58
C ASN A 84 -15.92 11.01 -3.98
N TRP A 85 -15.80 10.07 -4.90
CA TRP A 85 -15.39 10.36 -6.28
C TRP A 85 -16.39 11.28 -7.01
N LEU A 86 -17.69 11.03 -6.88
CA LEU A 86 -18.73 11.87 -7.45
C LEU A 86 -18.76 13.27 -6.83
N ASP A 87 -18.61 13.38 -5.51
CA ASP A 87 -18.55 14.66 -4.81
C ASP A 87 -17.31 15.46 -5.20
N ALA A 88 -16.16 14.79 -5.39
CA ALA A 88 -14.94 15.42 -5.88
C ALA A 88 -15.08 15.96 -7.30
N ILE A 89 -15.74 15.22 -8.20
CA ILE A 89 -16.07 15.73 -9.56
C ILE A 89 -16.93 16.99 -9.48
N GLN A 90 -17.85 17.05 -8.52
CA GLN A 90 -18.72 18.20 -8.30
C GLN A 90 -18.04 19.35 -7.53
N GLY A 91 -16.78 19.19 -7.10
CA GLY A 91 -16.05 20.19 -6.30
C GLY A 91 -16.57 20.31 -4.87
N LYS A 92 -17.28 19.31 -4.36
CA LYS A 92 -17.88 19.30 -3.01
C LYS A 92 -16.99 18.65 -1.95
N ALA A 93 -16.00 17.87 -2.38
CA ALA A 93 -15.08 17.17 -1.50
C ALA A 93 -13.68 17.07 -2.15
N GLU A 94 -12.67 16.83 -1.32
CA GLU A 94 -11.37 16.39 -1.79
C GLU A 94 -11.44 14.92 -2.23
N LEU A 95 -10.74 14.58 -3.32
CA LEU A 95 -10.64 13.21 -3.79
C LEU A 95 -9.70 12.42 -2.87
N LEU A 96 -10.20 11.35 -2.23
CA LEU A 96 -9.42 10.59 -1.24
C LEU A 96 -8.37 9.66 -1.85
N SER A 97 -8.59 9.24 -3.10
CA SER A 97 -7.69 8.34 -3.83
C SER A 97 -7.28 8.94 -5.17
N PRO A 98 -6.50 10.04 -5.17
CA PRO A 98 -6.02 10.66 -6.40
C PRO A 98 -5.00 9.76 -7.10
N VAL A 99 -4.78 10.02 -8.40
CA VAL A 99 -3.94 9.17 -9.25
C VAL A 99 -2.50 9.09 -8.75
N GLU A 100 -1.99 10.15 -8.16
CA GLU A 100 -0.63 10.23 -7.61
C GLU A 100 -0.46 9.26 -6.44
N ILE A 101 -1.44 9.17 -5.53
CA ILE A 101 -1.41 8.24 -4.41
C ILE A 101 -1.49 6.80 -4.93
N GLY A 102 -2.35 6.54 -5.91
CA GLY A 102 -2.43 5.25 -6.60
C GLY A 102 -1.12 4.83 -7.27
N HIS A 103 -0.46 5.78 -7.96
CA HIS A 103 0.84 5.58 -8.58
C HIS A 103 1.90 5.21 -7.55
N ARG A 104 2.03 5.95 -6.44
CA ARG A 104 3.01 5.65 -5.39
C ARG A 104 2.77 4.30 -4.73
N ALA A 105 1.51 3.93 -4.47
CA ALA A 105 1.17 2.61 -3.95
C ALA A 105 1.59 1.48 -4.91
N CYS A 106 1.34 1.66 -6.22
CA CYS A 106 1.75 0.71 -7.25
C CYS A 106 3.28 0.63 -7.39
N SER A 107 3.99 1.76 -7.35
CA SER A 107 5.45 1.81 -7.45
C SER A 107 6.12 0.91 -6.41
N VAL A 108 5.66 0.93 -5.16
CA VAL A 108 6.21 0.07 -4.09
C VAL A 108 6.08 -1.42 -4.42
N CYS A 109 4.93 -1.85 -4.97
CA CYS A 109 4.73 -3.23 -5.41
C CYS A 109 5.68 -3.61 -6.56
N LEU A 110 5.84 -2.73 -7.55
CA LEU A 110 6.68 -2.97 -8.71
C LEU A 110 8.17 -3.05 -8.34
N ILE A 111 8.68 -2.09 -7.56
CA ILE A 111 10.09 -2.09 -7.14
C ILE A 111 10.39 -3.26 -6.17
N SER A 112 9.41 -3.66 -5.35
CA SER A 112 9.52 -4.87 -4.52
C SER A 112 9.69 -6.12 -5.37
N HIS A 113 8.91 -6.24 -6.45
CA HIS A 113 9.05 -7.35 -7.39
C HIS A 113 10.39 -7.34 -8.13
N ILE A 114 10.89 -6.16 -8.53
CA ILE A 114 12.23 -6.04 -9.13
C ILE A 114 13.31 -6.46 -8.12
N ALA A 115 13.24 -5.99 -6.87
CA ALA A 115 14.18 -6.41 -5.82
C ALA A 115 14.17 -7.93 -5.60
N MET A 116 13.00 -8.56 -5.63
CA MET A 116 12.90 -10.03 -5.58
C MET A 116 13.57 -10.73 -6.77
N LYS A 117 13.45 -10.17 -7.98
CA LYS A 117 14.13 -10.71 -9.17
C LYS A 117 15.65 -10.55 -9.11
N MET A 118 16.11 -9.40 -8.63
CA MET A 118 17.55 -9.10 -8.53
C MET A 118 18.22 -9.86 -7.38
N GLY A 119 17.47 -10.24 -6.34
CA GLY A 119 18.00 -10.98 -5.19
C GLY A 119 18.98 -10.19 -4.32
N ARG A 120 19.00 -8.86 -4.44
CA ARG A 120 19.93 -7.95 -3.74
C ARG A 120 19.22 -6.67 -3.29
N LYS A 121 19.84 -5.94 -2.35
CA LYS A 121 19.37 -4.61 -1.92
C LYS A 121 19.46 -3.64 -3.10
N LEU A 122 18.41 -2.87 -3.32
CA LEU A 122 18.33 -1.80 -4.31
C LEU A 122 18.06 -0.48 -3.59
N ALA A 123 18.63 0.62 -4.09
CA ALA A 123 18.37 1.97 -3.60
C ALA A 123 17.46 2.68 -4.60
N TRP A 124 16.30 3.15 -4.16
CA TRP A 124 15.29 3.79 -5.00
C TRP A 124 15.30 5.30 -4.77
N ASP A 125 15.34 6.09 -5.85
CA ASP A 125 15.10 7.52 -5.84
C ASP A 125 13.60 7.75 -6.11
N PRO A 126 12.78 8.14 -5.12
CA PRO A 126 11.35 8.34 -5.30
C PRO A 126 11.02 9.64 -6.06
N VAL A 127 11.98 10.56 -6.22
CA VAL A 127 11.79 11.80 -6.96
C VAL A 127 11.97 11.54 -8.45
N LYS A 128 13.05 10.84 -8.83
CA LYS A 128 13.34 10.48 -10.22
C LYS A 128 12.65 9.19 -10.69
N GLU A 129 12.17 8.39 -9.74
CA GLU A 129 11.59 7.08 -9.97
C GLU A 129 12.55 6.13 -10.70
N GLU A 130 13.78 6.05 -10.18
CA GLU A 130 14.83 5.17 -10.68
C GLU A 130 15.62 4.50 -9.54
N PHE A 131 16.24 3.37 -9.84
CA PHE A 131 17.24 2.77 -8.97
C PHE A 131 18.57 3.50 -9.12
N ILE A 132 19.12 3.98 -8.00
CA ILE A 132 20.34 4.78 -7.96
C ILE A 132 21.52 3.93 -8.43
N ASN A 133 22.19 4.39 -9.50
CA ASN A 133 23.38 3.74 -10.09
C ASN A 133 23.17 2.27 -10.49
N ASP A 134 21.95 1.88 -10.91
CA ASP A 134 21.62 0.48 -11.21
C ASP A 134 20.94 0.29 -12.58
N PRO A 135 21.71 0.27 -13.68
CA PRO A 135 21.17 0.11 -15.02
C PRO A 135 20.41 -1.21 -15.22
N GLU A 136 20.83 -2.29 -14.55
CA GLU A 136 20.19 -3.59 -14.63
C GLU A 136 18.79 -3.55 -14.02
N ALA A 137 18.65 -3.07 -12.77
CA ALA A 137 17.34 -2.94 -12.14
C ALA A 137 16.45 -1.93 -12.88
N ASN A 138 17.02 -0.82 -13.36
CA ASN A 138 16.29 0.18 -14.16
C ASN A 138 15.75 -0.39 -15.48
N SER A 139 16.43 -1.38 -16.09
CA SER A 139 15.92 -2.06 -17.28
C SER A 139 14.59 -2.79 -17.06
N HIS A 140 14.23 -3.09 -15.80
CA HIS A 140 12.97 -3.72 -15.43
C HIS A 140 11.82 -2.75 -15.12
N LEU A 141 12.06 -1.43 -15.13
CA LEU A 141 11.01 -0.42 -14.89
C LEU A 141 10.03 -0.29 -16.05
N SER A 142 10.42 -0.77 -17.24
CA SER A 142 9.55 -0.82 -18.41
C SER A 142 9.62 -2.18 -19.07
N ARG A 143 8.71 -2.41 -20.01
CA ARG A 143 8.70 -3.60 -20.87
C ARG A 143 8.39 -3.16 -22.31
N PRO A 144 8.93 -3.85 -23.33
CA PRO A 144 8.54 -3.58 -24.71
C PRO A 144 7.03 -3.68 -24.88
N GLN A 145 6.44 -2.66 -25.50
CA GLN A 145 4.99 -2.62 -25.75
C GLN A 145 4.62 -3.51 -26.94
N ARG A 146 3.47 -4.19 -26.86
CA ARG A 146 3.04 -5.19 -27.85
C ARG A 146 2.41 -4.52 -29.07
N ARG A 147 3.21 -4.19 -30.09
CA ARG A 147 2.75 -3.64 -31.37
C ARG A 147 1.54 -4.42 -31.96
N PRO A 148 0.51 -3.76 -32.52
CA PRO A 148 0.32 -2.30 -32.64
C PRO A 148 -0.26 -1.64 -31.38
N TRP A 149 -0.32 -2.34 -30.25
CA TRP A 149 -0.97 -1.89 -29.03
C TRP A 149 0.04 -1.33 -28.04
N GLY A 150 -0.28 -0.18 -27.47
CA GLY A 150 0.58 0.48 -26.49
C GLY A 150 0.49 2.00 -26.59
N THR A 151 0.79 2.69 -25.49
CA THR A 151 0.82 4.15 -25.41
C THR A 151 1.82 4.77 -26.39
N ASP A 152 2.89 4.05 -26.72
CA ASP A 152 3.93 4.51 -27.66
C ASP A 152 3.43 4.54 -29.12
N TYR A 153 2.28 3.92 -29.38
CA TYR A 153 1.68 3.80 -30.72
C TYR A 153 0.34 4.55 -30.84
N VAL A 154 -0.06 5.28 -29.81
CA VAL A 154 -1.24 6.16 -29.86
C VAL A 154 -0.81 7.48 -30.47
N ASN A 155 -1.44 7.87 -31.59
CA ASN A 155 -1.30 9.22 -32.11
C ASN A 155 -2.07 10.19 -31.20
N ALA A 156 -1.40 11.24 -30.74
CA ALA A 156 -2.02 12.35 -30.03
C ALA A 156 -2.97 13.15 -30.94
#